data_AF-A0AAV4NFG1-F1
#
_entry.id   AF-A0AAV4NFG1-F1
#
_cell.length_a   1.000
_cell.length_b   1.000
_cell.length_c   1.000
_cell.angle_alpha   90.00
_cell.angle_beta   90.00
_cell.angle_gamma   90.00
#
_symmetry.space_group_name_H-M   'P 1'
#
loop_
_entity.id
_entity.type
_entity.pdbx_description
1 polymer ?
#
loop_
_entity_poly.entity_id
_entity_poly.type
_entity_poly.pdbx_seq_one_letter_code
_entity_poly.pdbx_strand_id
1 'polypeptide(L)'
;MAFFKEKTMTTQSPGKKNAVVMGRKTWFSIPEKMRPLCERINIVLSTNQMNLEGPDFVADSFEKAMQWLHSPSMKEKVDKIFVIGGEAVYKIAMDSDYHQIIYLTRIHNDFECDAFFPHMDPEKYSLTEPEGRSDGIQEENGVKYKHEVYVKNEKLVIKEYIESLRDTKIHVGGYAEGQKRPFIQTQGLKLEL
;
A
#
# COMPACT_ATOMS: atom_id res chain seq x y z
N MET A 1 -8.96 -7.66 16.49
CA MET A 1 -7.61 -7.94 15.89
C MET A 1 -7.58 -9.07 14.85
N ALA A 2 -8.54 -9.99 14.81
CA ALA A 2 -8.51 -11.14 13.90
C ALA A 2 -8.42 -10.74 12.41
N PHE A 3 -9.15 -9.71 11.98
CA PHE A 3 -9.15 -9.22 10.61
C PHE A 3 -7.76 -8.79 10.11
N PHE A 4 -7.02 -8.02 10.92
CA PHE A 4 -5.65 -7.61 10.58
C PHE A 4 -4.73 -8.82 10.40
N LYS A 5 -4.82 -9.79 11.31
CA LYS A 5 -4.03 -11.02 11.24
C LYS A 5 -4.37 -11.83 9.99
N GLU A 6 -5.65 -12.06 9.72
CA GLU A 6 -6.15 -12.74 8.52
C GLU A 6 -5.62 -12.07 7.25
N LYS A 7 -5.83 -10.77 7.07
CA LYS A 7 -5.41 -10.07 5.84
C LYS A 7 -3.91 -10.08 5.65
N THR A 8 -3.14 -9.81 6.71
CA THR A 8 -1.68 -9.72 6.59
C THR A 8 -0.99 -11.07 6.58
N MET A 9 -1.62 -12.18 7.00
CA MET A 9 -0.98 -13.51 6.97
C MET A 9 -1.43 -14.39 5.79
N THR A 10 -2.65 -14.21 5.29
CA THR A 10 -3.15 -15.05 4.18
C THR A 10 -2.44 -14.73 2.89
N THR A 11 -1.80 -15.73 2.30
CA THR A 11 -1.12 -15.66 1.01
C THR A 11 -1.93 -16.39 -0.06
N GLN A 12 -1.81 -15.94 -1.30
CA GLN A 12 -2.33 -16.60 -2.49
C GLN A 12 -1.28 -17.52 -3.13
N SER A 13 0.00 -17.15 -2.99
CA SER A 13 1.12 -17.91 -3.54
C SER A 13 1.69 -18.91 -2.51
N PRO A 14 1.66 -20.23 -2.78
CA PRO A 14 2.25 -21.23 -1.89
C PRO A 14 3.74 -20.99 -1.65
N GLY A 15 4.20 -21.14 -0.40
CA GLY A 15 5.60 -20.97 -0.02
C GLY A 15 6.08 -19.52 0.13
N LYS A 16 5.25 -18.53 -0.24
CA LYS A 16 5.53 -17.11 -0.03
C LYS A 16 4.95 -16.61 1.30
N LYS A 17 5.45 -15.47 1.77
CA LYS A 17 4.93 -14.71 2.91
C LYS A 17 4.51 -13.32 2.46
N ASN A 18 3.57 -12.71 3.17
CA ASN A 18 3.30 -11.29 3.00
C ASN A 18 4.36 -10.46 3.71
N ALA A 19 4.60 -9.26 3.21
CA ALA A 19 5.44 -8.25 3.83
C ALA A 19 4.59 -7.20 4.55
N VAL A 20 5.06 -6.73 5.72
CA VAL A 20 4.47 -5.62 6.47
C VAL A 20 5.48 -4.49 6.60
N VAL A 21 5.11 -3.30 6.13
CA VAL A 21 5.94 -2.10 6.17
C VAL A 21 5.36 -1.15 7.21
N MET A 22 6.20 -0.70 8.14
CA MET A 22 5.78 0.20 9.20
C MET A 22 6.84 1.21 9.59
N GLY A 23 6.45 2.30 10.25
CA GLY A 23 7.38 3.28 10.80
C GLY A 23 7.96 2.84 12.15
N ARG A 24 9.11 3.42 12.54
CA ARG A 24 9.76 3.15 13.84
C ARG A 24 8.81 3.25 15.05
N LYS A 25 7.97 4.29 15.13
CA LYS A 25 7.04 4.45 16.26
C LYS A 25 6.04 3.29 16.34
N THR A 26 5.51 2.86 15.20
CA THR A 26 4.60 1.71 15.08
C THR A 26 5.28 0.40 15.44
N TRP A 27 6.54 0.21 15.03
CA TRP A 27 7.34 -0.93 15.48
C TRP A 27 7.40 -1.00 17.00
N PHE A 28 7.72 0.13 17.66
CA PHE A 28 7.81 0.19 19.11
C PHE A 28 6.47 0.10 19.85
N SER A 29 5.35 0.44 19.21
CA SER A 29 4.02 0.29 19.80
C SER A 29 3.50 -1.15 19.79
N ILE A 30 4.08 -2.03 18.97
CA ILE A 30 3.77 -3.47 19.00
C ILE A 30 4.39 -4.08 20.27
N PRO A 31 3.60 -4.75 21.13
CA PRO A 31 4.11 -5.48 22.29
C PRO A 31 5.32 -6.36 21.93
N GLU A 32 6.39 -6.30 22.73
CA GLU A 32 7.66 -6.97 22.45
C GLU A 32 7.51 -8.47 22.17
N LYS A 33 6.65 -9.15 22.94
CA LYS A 33 6.33 -10.58 22.74
C LYS A 33 5.69 -10.93 21.39
N MET A 34 5.17 -9.95 20.66
CA MET A 34 4.54 -10.11 19.35
C MET A 34 5.40 -9.56 18.20
N ARG A 35 6.61 -9.09 18.51
CA ARG A 35 7.55 -8.49 17.56
C ARG A 35 8.71 -9.47 17.34
N PRO A 36 9.12 -9.74 16.09
CA PRO A 36 8.45 -9.36 14.84
C PRO A 36 7.07 -10.02 14.71
N LEU A 37 6.22 -9.44 13.85
CA LEU A 37 4.93 -10.04 13.54
C LEU A 37 5.16 -11.39 12.82
N CYS A 38 4.88 -12.49 13.52
CA CYS A 38 5.13 -13.85 13.03
C CYS A 38 4.46 -14.13 11.67
N GLU A 39 5.09 -14.99 10.87
CA GLU A 39 4.69 -15.39 9.51
C GLU A 39 4.54 -14.26 8.49
N ARG A 40 5.19 -13.12 8.75
CA ARG A 40 5.30 -11.99 7.82
C ARG A 40 6.74 -11.52 7.75
N ILE A 41 7.11 -10.95 6.62
CA ILE A 41 8.39 -10.25 6.45
C ILE A 41 8.20 -8.83 7.02
N ASN A 42 8.93 -8.46 8.06
CA ASN A 42 8.77 -7.22 8.81
C ASN A 42 9.79 -6.18 8.34
N ILE A 43 9.30 -5.05 7.81
CA ILE A 43 10.12 -3.94 7.33
C ILE A 43 9.83 -2.70 8.18
N VAL A 44 10.88 -2.11 8.74
CA VAL A 44 10.78 -0.89 9.53
C VAL A 44 11.44 0.28 8.80
N LEU A 45 10.68 1.35 8.61
CA LEU A 45 11.18 2.62 8.09
C LEU A 45 11.74 3.47 9.24
N SER A 46 13.02 3.78 9.16
CA SER A 46 13.69 4.64 10.11
C SER A 46 14.97 5.24 9.54
N THR A 47 15.11 6.57 9.63
CA THR A 47 16.37 7.28 9.35
C THR A 47 17.42 7.08 10.45
N ASN A 48 17.01 6.65 11.64
CA ASN A 48 17.90 6.27 12.74
C ASN A 48 17.75 4.77 13.04
N GLN A 49 18.79 3.99 12.77
CA GLN A 49 18.78 2.54 12.92
C GLN A 49 19.19 2.04 14.32
N MET A 50 19.51 2.95 15.24
CA MET A 50 19.91 2.60 16.60
C MET A 50 18.77 1.89 17.35
N ASN A 51 19.09 0.78 18.01
CA ASN A 51 18.18 -0.05 18.81
C ASN A 51 17.00 -0.66 18.03
N LEU A 52 17.15 -0.86 16.71
CA LEU A 52 16.17 -1.59 15.88
C LEU A 52 16.63 -3.02 15.63
N GLU A 53 16.36 -3.90 16.60
CA GLU A 53 16.62 -5.34 16.49
C GLU A 53 15.33 -6.10 16.17
N GLY A 54 15.44 -7.11 15.31
CA GLY A 54 14.36 -8.04 14.99
C GLY A 54 13.63 -7.87 13.64
N PRO A 55 13.54 -6.69 12.98
CA PRO A 55 12.96 -6.63 11.63
C PRO A 55 13.79 -7.45 10.64
N ASP A 56 13.12 -7.99 9.62
CA ASP A 56 13.80 -8.62 8.48
C ASP A 56 14.57 -7.61 7.63
N PHE A 57 14.11 -6.35 7.61
CA PHE A 57 14.78 -5.26 6.91
C PHE A 57 14.50 -3.91 7.57
N VAL A 58 15.53 -3.04 7.62
CA VAL A 58 15.41 -1.65 8.05
C VAL A 58 15.77 -0.75 6.88
N ALA A 59 14.83 0.09 6.45
CA ALA A 59 15.01 1.03 5.36
C ALA A 59 14.98 2.47 5.90
N ASP A 60 15.83 3.33 5.34
CA ASP A 60 15.84 4.77 5.66
C ASP A 60 14.75 5.56 4.92
N SER A 61 14.07 4.92 3.96
CA SER A 61 13.08 5.52 3.06
C SER A 61 12.09 4.48 2.57
N PHE A 62 10.90 4.94 2.14
CA PHE A 62 9.87 4.06 1.60
C PHE A 62 10.31 3.46 0.26
N GLU A 63 11.00 4.25 -0.57
CA GLU A 63 11.54 3.87 -1.87
C GLU A 63 12.55 2.73 -1.73
N LYS A 64 13.46 2.80 -0.75
CA LYS A 64 14.43 1.73 -0.48
C LYS A 64 13.75 0.45 0.00
N ALA A 65 12.69 0.56 0.82
CA ALA A 65 11.89 -0.60 1.20
C ALA A 65 11.22 -1.24 -0.02
N MET A 66 10.61 -0.44 -0.91
CA MET A 66 9.99 -0.95 -2.13
C MET A 66 11.02 -1.56 -3.08
N GLN A 67 12.19 -0.95 -3.27
CA GLN A 67 13.28 -1.51 -4.08
C GLN A 67 13.74 -2.86 -3.56
N TRP A 68 13.91 -3.00 -2.24
CA TRP A 68 14.30 -4.26 -1.62
C TRP A 68 13.22 -5.34 -1.80
N LEU A 69 11.95 -5.00 -1.56
CA LEU A 69 10.82 -5.93 -1.71
C LEU A 69 10.62 -6.39 -3.16
N HIS A 70 10.94 -5.55 -4.14
CA HIS A 70 10.86 -5.90 -5.56
C HIS A 70 12.17 -6.46 -6.14
N SER A 71 13.20 -6.65 -5.32
CA SER A 71 14.45 -7.27 -5.77
C SER A 71 14.24 -8.74 -6.17
N PRO A 72 15.07 -9.31 -7.06
CA PRO A 72 14.91 -10.70 -7.50
C PRO A 72 14.88 -11.73 -6.35
N SER A 73 15.64 -11.49 -5.28
CA SER A 73 15.68 -12.39 -4.11
C SER A 73 14.40 -12.33 -3.26
N MET A 74 13.65 -11.24 -3.33
CA MET A 74 12.42 -11.04 -2.57
C MET A 74 11.16 -11.35 -3.39
N LYS A 75 11.18 -11.18 -4.72
CA LYS A 75 10.05 -11.53 -5.60
C LYS A 75 9.57 -12.97 -5.44
N GLU A 76 10.49 -13.91 -5.19
CA GLU A 76 10.15 -15.31 -4.95
C GLU A 76 9.66 -15.61 -3.53
N LYS A 77 9.78 -14.65 -2.60
CA LYS A 77 9.43 -14.81 -1.18
C LYS A 77 8.20 -13.99 -0.77
N VAL A 78 7.96 -12.87 -1.43
CA VAL A 78 6.88 -11.92 -1.09
C VAL A 78 5.66 -12.20 -1.96
N ASP A 79 4.51 -12.35 -1.32
CA ASP A 79 3.21 -12.43 -2.01
C ASP A 79 2.56 -11.05 -2.13
N LYS A 80 2.17 -10.45 -1.00
CA LYS A 80 1.62 -9.08 -0.95
C LYS A 80 2.39 -8.20 0.02
N ILE A 81 2.35 -6.89 -0.22
CA ILE A 81 2.95 -5.87 0.64
C ILE A 81 1.82 -5.09 1.34
N PHE A 82 1.88 -5.02 2.66
CA PHE A 82 0.94 -4.26 3.49
C PHE A 82 1.66 -3.12 4.20
N VAL A 83 1.20 -1.89 3.98
CA VAL A 83 1.59 -0.77 4.82
C VAL A 83 0.69 -0.76 6.05
N ILE A 84 1.28 -0.88 7.24
CA ILE A 84 0.53 -1.00 8.50
C ILE A 84 0.67 0.23 9.40
N GLY A 85 1.16 1.33 8.84
CA GLY A 85 1.22 2.65 9.49
C GLY A 85 2.61 3.01 10.01
N GLY A 86 2.76 4.07 10.80
CA GLY A 86 1.73 5.02 11.22
C GLY A 86 1.43 6.10 10.19
N GLU A 87 0.83 7.20 10.64
CA GLU A 87 0.41 8.36 9.83
C GLU A 87 1.41 8.74 8.73
N ALA A 88 2.68 9.00 9.08
CA ALA A 88 3.68 9.42 8.11
C ALA A 88 3.92 8.38 7.01
N VAL A 89 3.90 7.09 7.35
CA VAL A 89 4.09 6.00 6.38
C VAL A 89 2.84 5.82 5.53
N TYR A 90 1.64 5.95 6.11
CA TYR A 90 0.40 5.98 5.33
C TYR A 90 0.40 7.11 4.33
N LYS A 91 0.80 8.32 4.75
CA LYS A 91 0.88 9.48 3.86
C LYS A 91 1.81 9.22 2.67
N ILE A 92 3.04 8.76 2.94
CA ILE A 92 4.00 8.44 1.87
C ILE A 92 3.45 7.34 0.94
N ALA A 93 2.82 6.31 1.50
CA ALA A 93 2.26 5.23 0.70
C ALA A 93 1.07 5.69 -0.17
N MET A 94 0.19 6.54 0.37
CA MET A 94 -0.95 7.12 -0.36
C MET A 94 -0.52 8.13 -1.42
N ASP A 95 0.59 8.83 -1.21
CA ASP A 95 1.20 9.72 -2.20
C ASP A 95 1.97 8.93 -3.30
N SER A 96 2.17 7.61 -3.12
CA SER A 96 2.88 6.74 -4.06
C SER A 96 1.96 5.98 -5.03
N ASP A 97 2.53 5.47 -6.13
CA ASP A 97 1.83 4.63 -7.11
C ASP A 97 1.70 3.15 -6.72
N TYR A 98 2.29 2.74 -5.59
CA TYR A 98 2.31 1.33 -5.18
C TYR A 98 0.98 0.86 -4.54
N HIS A 99 0.18 1.77 -4.00
CA HIS A 99 -1.02 1.39 -3.27
C HIS A 99 -2.23 1.24 -4.19
N GLN A 100 -3.02 0.19 -3.97
CA GLN A 100 -4.22 -0.11 -4.76
C GLN A 100 -5.45 -0.37 -3.89
N ILE A 101 -5.27 -0.96 -2.71
CA ILE A 101 -6.35 -1.40 -1.83
C ILE A 101 -6.12 -0.88 -0.42
N ILE A 102 -7.17 -0.33 0.21
CA ILE A 102 -7.18 0.08 1.60
C ILE A 102 -8.15 -0.83 2.36
N TYR A 103 -7.63 -1.57 3.33
CA TYR A 103 -8.42 -2.32 4.30
C TYR A 103 -8.62 -1.44 5.54
N LEU A 104 -9.83 -0.90 5.69
CA LEU A 104 -10.16 0.03 6.76
C LEU A 104 -11.02 -0.66 7.82
N THR A 105 -10.70 -0.45 9.09
CA THR A 105 -11.64 -0.75 10.19
C THR A 105 -12.21 0.58 10.67
N ARG A 106 -13.47 0.86 10.34
CA ARG A 106 -14.15 2.08 10.76
C ARG A 106 -14.69 1.89 12.16
N ILE A 107 -14.15 2.66 13.10
CA ILE A 107 -14.63 2.72 14.49
C ILE A 107 -15.75 3.77 14.60
N HIS A 108 -16.82 3.44 15.32
CA HIS A 108 -18.03 4.28 15.48
C HIS A 108 -18.12 4.93 16.88
N ASN A 109 -17.02 4.95 17.62
CA ASN A 109 -16.86 5.60 18.91
C ASN A 109 -15.80 6.70 18.79
N ASP A 110 -15.95 7.76 19.58
CA ASP A 110 -14.98 8.85 19.65
C ASP A 110 -13.91 8.58 20.70
N PHE A 111 -12.66 8.91 20.35
CA PHE A 111 -11.49 8.81 21.22
C PHE A 111 -10.59 10.02 21.01
N GLU A 112 -9.82 10.41 22.04
CA GLU A 112 -8.75 11.38 21.88
C GLU A 112 -7.59 10.73 21.09
N CYS A 113 -7.19 11.39 20.00
CA CYS A 113 -6.17 10.90 19.07
C CYS A 113 -5.15 11.99 18.77
N ASP A 114 -3.88 11.61 18.63
CA ASP A 114 -2.76 12.49 18.31
C ASP A 114 -2.19 12.27 16.88
N ALA A 115 -2.72 11.27 16.17
CA ALA A 115 -2.34 10.91 14.81
C ALA A 115 -3.59 10.55 14.00
N PHE A 116 -3.62 10.96 12.73
CA PHE A 116 -4.77 10.78 11.85
C PHE A 116 -4.40 10.03 10.58
N PHE A 117 -5.34 9.26 10.05
CA PHE A 117 -5.18 8.66 8.72
C PHE A 117 -5.26 9.76 7.65
N PRO A 118 -4.46 9.70 6.57
CA PRO A 118 -4.51 10.71 5.52
C PRO A 118 -5.90 10.81 4.87
N HIS A 119 -6.24 11.98 4.34
CA HIS A 119 -7.52 12.18 3.66
C HIS A 119 -7.65 11.22 2.46
N MET A 120 -8.77 10.49 2.39
CA MET A 120 -9.13 9.64 1.27
C MET A 120 -10.06 10.41 0.33
N ASP A 121 -9.54 10.76 -0.84
CA ASP A 121 -10.31 11.43 -1.88
C ASP A 121 -11.41 10.49 -2.44
N PRO A 122 -12.70 10.82 -2.28
CA PRO A 122 -13.80 9.97 -2.72
C PRO A 122 -13.88 9.81 -4.25
N GLU A 123 -13.24 10.68 -5.03
CA GLU A 123 -13.13 10.48 -6.48
C GLU A 123 -12.06 9.43 -6.82
N LYS A 124 -10.99 9.34 -6.02
CA LYS A 124 -9.89 8.39 -6.21
C LYS A 124 -10.15 7.02 -5.59
N TYR A 125 -11.02 6.91 -4.60
CA TYR A 125 -11.29 5.65 -3.92
C TYR A 125 -12.76 5.27 -3.94
N SER A 126 -13.05 4.03 -4.31
CA SER A 126 -14.41 3.49 -4.28
C SER A 126 -14.52 2.37 -3.27
N LEU A 127 -15.57 2.43 -2.44
CA LEU A 127 -15.91 1.35 -1.52
C LEU A 127 -16.32 0.13 -2.34
N THR A 128 -15.69 -1.00 -2.07
CA THR A 128 -16.02 -2.29 -2.65
C THR A 128 -16.53 -3.20 -1.56
N GLU A 129 -17.53 -4.02 -1.85
CA GLU A 129 -17.84 -5.14 -0.96
C GLU A 129 -16.68 -6.13 -1.02
N PRO A 130 -16.05 -6.47 0.13
CA PRO A 130 -15.08 -7.56 0.13
C PRO A 130 -15.78 -8.84 -0.31
N GLU A 131 -15.18 -9.59 -1.24
CA GLU A 131 -15.66 -10.91 -1.61
C GLU A 131 -15.92 -11.75 -0.34
N GLY A 132 -17.19 -12.10 -0.11
CA GLY A 132 -17.61 -12.98 0.99
C GLY A 132 -17.78 -12.34 2.38
N ARG A 133 -17.82 -11.00 2.52
CA ARG A 133 -18.10 -10.37 3.83
C ARG A 133 -19.15 -9.26 3.74
N SER A 134 -20.38 -9.60 4.14
CA SER A 134 -21.45 -8.66 4.48
C SER A 134 -21.49 -8.45 6.00
N ASP A 135 -20.36 -8.16 6.63
CA ASP A 135 -20.35 -7.99 8.09
C ASP A 135 -20.75 -6.55 8.38
N GLY A 136 -21.99 -6.37 8.85
CA GLY A 136 -22.49 -5.09 9.35
C GLY A 136 -21.71 -4.59 10.57
N ILE A 137 -22.33 -3.74 11.37
CA ILE A 137 -21.68 -3.22 12.59
C ILE A 137 -21.43 -4.37 13.58
N GLN A 138 -20.17 -4.53 13.98
CA GLN A 138 -19.69 -5.44 15.02
C GLN A 138 -19.42 -4.66 16.32
N GLU A 139 -19.34 -5.37 17.44
CA GLU A 139 -19.04 -4.77 18.74
C GLU A 139 -18.06 -5.65 19.53
N GLU A 140 -16.98 -5.06 20.05
CA GLU A 140 -16.01 -5.72 20.93
C GLU A 140 -15.63 -4.76 22.05
N ASN A 141 -15.78 -5.19 23.31
CA ASN A 141 -15.49 -4.37 24.51
C ASN A 141 -16.19 -2.99 24.50
N GLY A 142 -17.43 -2.91 24.01
CA GLY A 142 -18.21 -1.66 23.90
C GLY A 142 -17.79 -0.74 22.75
N VAL A 143 -16.85 -1.17 21.90
CA VAL A 143 -16.42 -0.44 20.71
C VAL A 143 -17.11 -1.01 19.48
N LYS A 144 -17.88 -0.17 18.78
CA LYS A 144 -18.58 -0.53 17.56
C LYS A 144 -17.70 -0.26 16.35
N TYR A 145 -17.63 -1.21 15.42
CA TYR A 145 -16.82 -1.06 14.22
C TYR A 145 -17.37 -1.85 13.03
N LYS A 146 -16.88 -1.53 11.84
CA LYS A 146 -17.08 -2.35 10.64
C LYS A 146 -15.83 -2.37 9.78
N HIS A 147 -15.69 -3.42 8.96
CA HIS A 147 -14.61 -3.51 8.00
C HIS A 147 -15.07 -2.98 6.65
N GLU A 148 -14.27 -2.12 6.04
CA GLU A 148 -14.49 -1.54 4.73
C GLU A 148 -13.27 -1.82 3.85
N VAL A 149 -13.49 -2.04 2.56
CA VAL A 149 -12.41 -2.20 1.58
C VAL A 149 -12.61 -1.14 0.51
N TYR A 150 -11.58 -0.33 0.30
CA TYR A 150 -11.57 0.68 -0.76
C TYR A 150 -10.53 0.30 -1.81
N VAL A 151 -10.88 0.52 -3.07
CA VAL A 151 -9.96 0.31 -4.21
C VAL A 151 -9.71 1.66 -4.88
N LYS A 152 -8.45 1.91 -5.25
CA LYS A 152 -8.04 3.11 -5.99
C LYS A 152 -8.54 3.02 -7.43
N ASN A 153 -9.21 4.06 -7.92
CA ASN A 153 -9.77 4.14 -9.27
C ASN A 153 -8.68 4.35 -10.32
N GLU A 154 -8.25 3.29 -11.01
CA GLU A 154 -7.18 3.34 -12.03
C GLU A 154 -7.48 4.28 -13.20
N LYS A 155 -8.77 4.50 -13.54
CA LYS A 155 -9.16 5.39 -14.64
C LYS A 155 -8.77 6.85 -14.42
N LEU A 156 -8.78 7.33 -13.17
CA LEU A 156 -8.29 8.69 -12.87
C LEU A 156 -6.77 8.75 -12.91
N VAL A 157 -6.08 7.70 -12.46
CA VAL A 157 -4.61 7.64 -12.46
C VAL A 157 -4.05 7.75 -13.89
N ILE A 158 -4.66 7.04 -14.85
CA ILE A 158 -4.25 7.15 -16.28
C ILE A 158 -4.50 8.57 -16.81
N LYS A 159 -5.62 9.20 -16.43
CA LYS A 159 -5.94 10.57 -16.87
C LYS A 159 -4.97 11.60 -16.29
N GLU A 160 -4.70 11.57 -14.99
CA GLU A 160 -3.73 12.44 -14.31
C GLU A 160 -2.32 12.23 -14.89
N TYR A 161 -1.93 10.98 -15.17
CA TYR A 161 -0.66 10.66 -15.82
C TYR A 161 -0.58 11.26 -17.24
N ILE A 162 -1.62 11.07 -18.06
CA ILE A 162 -1.70 11.67 -19.41
C ILE A 162 -1.66 13.20 -19.34
N GLU A 163 -2.33 13.81 -18.37
CA GLU A 163 -2.31 15.27 -18.17
C GLU A 163 -0.93 15.77 -17.74
N SER A 164 -0.24 15.05 -16.86
CA SER A 164 1.15 15.36 -16.47
C SER A 164 2.14 15.26 -17.64
N LEU A 165 1.88 14.36 -18.58
CA LEU A 165 2.65 14.22 -19.82
C LEU A 165 2.36 15.35 -20.83
N ARG A 166 1.21 16.02 -20.77
CA ARG A 166 0.89 17.16 -21.64
C ARG A 166 1.63 18.43 -21.22
N ASP A 167 1.89 18.59 -19.92
CA ASP A 167 2.69 19.70 -19.39
C ASP A 167 4.19 19.48 -19.57
N THR A 168 4.60 18.23 -19.79
CA THR A 168 5.96 17.91 -20.20
C THR A 168 6.05 18.13 -21.72
N LYS A 169 6.87 19.07 -22.21
CA LYS A 169 7.09 19.26 -23.65
C LYS A 169 7.79 18.04 -24.26
N ILE A 170 7.01 17.03 -24.64
CA ILE A 170 7.51 15.87 -25.38
C ILE A 170 7.45 16.23 -26.87
N HIS A 171 8.61 16.19 -27.53
CA HIS A 171 8.69 16.28 -28.99
C HIS A 171 8.05 15.02 -29.59
N VAL A 172 6.87 15.18 -30.19
CA VAL A 172 6.18 14.07 -30.86
C VAL A 172 6.89 13.83 -32.20
N GLY A 173 7.69 12.76 -32.29
CA GLY A 173 8.28 12.31 -33.55
C GLY A 173 7.19 11.84 -34.53
N GLY A 174 7.30 12.28 -35.79
CA GLY A 174 6.31 12.02 -36.83
C GLY A 174 6.06 10.54 -37.14
N TYR A 175 4.90 10.27 -37.73
CA TYR A 175 4.39 8.95 -38.11
C TYR A 175 5.32 8.20 -39.07
N ALA A 176 5.55 6.91 -38.83
CA ALA A 176 6.01 5.98 -39.87
C ALA A 176 4.79 5.45 -40.65
N GLU A 177 4.86 5.47 -41.99
CA GLU A 177 3.78 5.03 -42.88
C GLU A 177 3.34 3.58 -42.57
N GLY A 178 2.03 3.40 -42.27
CA GLY A 178 1.39 2.07 -42.19
C GLY A 178 0.65 1.75 -40.87
N GLN A 179 0.72 2.57 -39.83
CA GLN A 179 -0.01 2.33 -38.57
C GLN A 179 -1.35 3.08 -38.48
N LYS A 180 -2.45 2.34 -38.24
CA LYS A 180 -3.83 2.86 -38.17
C LYS A 180 -4.25 3.39 -36.78
N ARG A 181 -3.35 3.47 -35.79
CA ARG A 181 -3.67 4.00 -34.44
C ARG A 181 -2.53 4.87 -33.91
N PRO A 182 -2.85 5.97 -33.19
CA PRO A 182 -1.83 6.78 -32.53
C PRO A 182 -1.13 5.96 -31.43
N PHE A 183 0.18 6.11 -31.34
CA PHE A 183 1.01 5.49 -30.31
C PHE A 183 1.93 6.56 -29.72
N ILE A 184 2.15 6.53 -28.41
CA ILE A 184 3.07 7.44 -27.71
C ILE A 184 4.31 6.64 -27.34
N GLN A 185 5.46 6.98 -27.94
CA GLN A 185 6.73 6.37 -27.60
C GLN A 185 7.47 7.23 -26.58
N THR A 186 7.57 6.74 -25.34
CA THR A 186 8.47 7.30 -24.32
C THR A 186 9.32 6.20 -23.72
N GLN A 187 10.63 6.43 -23.65
CA GLN A 187 11.70 5.60 -23.07
C GLN A 187 11.27 4.20 -22.57
N GLY A 188 11.06 3.27 -23.50
CA GLY A 188 10.99 1.84 -23.22
C GLY A 188 9.61 1.24 -22.88
N LEU A 189 8.51 1.99 -22.87
CA LEU A 189 7.17 1.44 -22.66
C LEU A 189 6.28 1.61 -23.89
N LYS A 190 5.72 0.49 -24.38
CA LYS A 190 4.76 0.44 -25.48
C LYS A 190 3.35 0.21 -24.93
N LEU A 191 2.57 1.28 -24.78
CA LEU A 191 1.14 1.24 -24.50
C LEU A 191 0.32 1.36 -25.79
N GLU A 192 -0.41 0.32 -26.14
CA GLU A 192 -1.40 0.35 -27.23
C GLU A 192 -2.77 0.83 -26.71
N LEU A 193 -3.43 1.70 -27.49
CA LEU A 193 -4.78 2.25 -27.23
C LEU A 193 -5.87 1.42 -27.94
#